data_AF-A0A7W1S9M8-F1
#
_entry.id   AF-A0A7W1S9M8-F1
#
_cell.length_a   1.000
_cell.length_b   1.000
_cell.length_c   1.000
_cell.angle_alpha   90.00
_cell.angle_beta   90.00
_cell.angle_gamma   90.00
#
_symmetry.space_group_name_H-M   'P 1'
#
loop_
_entity.id
_entity.type
_entity.pdbx_description
1 polymer ?
#
loop_
_entity_poly.entity_id
_entity_poly.type
_entity_poly.pdbx_seq_one_letter_code
_entity_poly.pdbx_strand_id
1 'polypeptide(L)'
;MQYRKKQLIALMLIMITGLLAACDLGGSNGPSTTPGVQSGNRPANAVDVSIIYAPESALYMPQIIQSFNELSGQGKNPVTGQPYDNGQKPIWMVDPTNGAGGSSGTVMQGIINAIIAPNNQNVAKPVIFEPSVSHWLALANERSGRQLFDLANSQPTAKAAVVMAIWESRLQAIRDKVGHQDIGWEELLQVLNSPNGWCDYNIPNCRRTVYYGHTDPHISSTGLSTLIAEFYASARVNGFTGRALTTTQIDDSTVQDGVHN
;
A
#
# COMPACT_ATOMS: atom_id res chain seq x y z
N MET A 1 -28.11 21.27 -38.72
CA MET A 1 -26.88 20.59 -38.25
C MET A 1 -25.84 21.53 -37.63
N GLN A 2 -25.72 22.80 -38.05
CA GLN A 2 -24.80 23.78 -37.43
C GLN A 2 -25.22 24.26 -36.03
N TYR A 3 -26.52 24.28 -35.71
CA TYR A 3 -27.01 24.77 -34.41
C TYR A 3 -26.65 23.84 -33.24
N ARG A 4 -26.72 22.51 -33.46
CA ARG A 4 -26.31 21.50 -32.46
C ARG A 4 -24.80 21.50 -32.19
N LYS A 5 -23.96 21.84 -33.18
CA LYS A 5 -22.50 21.98 -32.97
C LYS A 5 -22.15 23.20 -32.11
N LYS A 6 -22.87 24.32 -32.24
CA LYS A 6 -22.66 25.50 -31.40
C LYS A 6 -23.11 25.29 -29.94
N GLN A 7 -24.17 24.51 -29.73
CA GLN A 7 -24.63 24.12 -28.38
C GLN A 7 -23.67 23.15 -27.70
N LEU A 8 -23.08 22.19 -28.43
CA LEU A 8 -22.07 21.26 -27.89
C LEU A 8 -20.76 21.96 -27.52
N ILE A 9 -20.32 22.95 -28.31
CA ILE A 9 -19.09 23.72 -28.01
C ILE A 9 -19.32 24.66 -26.81
N ALA A 10 -20.50 25.27 -26.68
CA ALA A 10 -20.85 26.09 -25.53
C ALA A 10 -20.95 25.25 -24.22
N LEU A 11 -21.49 24.03 -24.29
CA LEU A 11 -21.54 23.10 -23.15
C LEU A 11 -20.15 22.59 -22.74
N MET A 12 -19.24 22.34 -23.69
CA MET A 12 -17.85 21.97 -23.39
C MET A 12 -17.06 23.12 -22.74
N LEU A 13 -17.26 24.36 -23.18
CA LEU A 13 -16.59 25.53 -22.59
C LEU A 13 -17.09 25.83 -21.16
N ILE A 14 -18.38 25.59 -20.88
CA ILE A 14 -18.96 25.75 -19.52
C ILE A 14 -18.48 24.62 -18.58
N MET A 15 -18.27 23.39 -19.08
CA MET A 15 -17.67 22.32 -18.27
C MET A 15 -16.19 22.56 -17.97
N ILE A 16 -15.42 23.13 -18.92
CA ILE A 16 -13.99 23.42 -18.72
C ILE A 16 -13.77 24.60 -17.78
N THR A 17 -14.66 25.60 -17.75
CA THR A 17 -14.60 26.69 -16.75
C THR A 17 -15.17 26.29 -15.39
N GLY A 18 -16.13 25.36 -15.32
CA GLY A 18 -16.62 24.79 -14.06
C GLY A 18 -15.61 23.92 -13.32
N LEU A 19 -14.68 23.28 -14.03
CA LEU A 19 -13.58 22.49 -13.44
C LEU A 19 -12.41 23.34 -12.92
N LEU A 20 -12.33 24.63 -13.27
CA LEU A 20 -11.27 25.55 -12.82
C LEU A 20 -11.71 26.50 -11.70
N ALA A 21 -13.00 26.52 -11.33
CA ALA A 21 -13.55 27.37 -10.28
C ALA A 21 -14.06 26.60 -9.04
N ALA A 22 -13.76 25.30 -8.94
CA ALA A 22 -14.02 24.50 -7.73
C ALA A 22 -12.81 24.44 -6.77
N CYS A 23 -11.70 25.09 -7.14
CA CYS A 23 -10.63 25.41 -6.22
C CYS A 23 -10.85 26.84 -5.72
N ASP A 24 -11.09 26.96 -4.42
CA ASP A 24 -11.10 28.18 -3.62
C ASP A 24 -12.46 28.90 -3.48
N LEU A 25 -13.17 28.58 -2.39
CA LEU A 25 -13.90 29.51 -1.49
C LEU A 25 -14.81 28.75 -0.52
N GLY A 26 -14.44 28.68 0.76
CA GLY A 26 -15.32 28.19 1.82
C GLY A 26 -14.61 27.81 3.12
N GLY A 27 -14.02 28.79 3.80
CA GLY A 27 -13.24 28.61 5.02
C GLY A 27 -14.00 27.97 6.18
N SER A 28 -13.33 27.02 6.83
CA SER A 28 -13.54 26.69 8.24
C SER A 28 -12.16 26.49 8.86
N ASN A 29 -11.90 27.22 9.95
CA ASN A 29 -10.64 27.25 10.68
C ASN A 29 -10.27 25.86 11.21
N GLY A 30 -9.39 25.16 10.49
CA GLY A 30 -8.61 24.02 10.98
C GLY A 30 -7.12 24.40 10.98
N PRO A 31 -6.30 23.87 11.91
CA PRO A 31 -4.88 24.17 11.94
C PRO A 31 -4.25 23.74 10.62
N SER A 32 -3.62 24.69 9.93
CA SER A 32 -2.90 24.50 8.69
C SER A 32 -1.67 23.61 8.91
N THR A 33 -1.78 22.33 8.58
CA THR A 33 -0.62 21.44 8.42
C THR A 33 -0.14 21.54 6.98
N THR A 34 0.81 22.45 6.73
CA THR A 34 1.60 22.43 5.49
C THR A 34 2.42 21.13 5.47
N PRO A 35 2.25 20.24 4.47
CA PRO A 35 3.10 19.05 4.37
C PRO A 35 4.51 19.49 3.96
N GLY A 36 5.51 19.22 4.80
CA GLY A 36 6.92 19.23 4.39
C GLY A 36 7.81 20.41 4.82
N VAL A 37 7.38 21.29 5.73
CA VAL A 37 8.34 22.25 6.34
C VAL A 37 8.96 21.60 7.57
N GLN A 38 10.20 21.12 7.45
CA GLN A 38 11.00 20.66 8.59
C GLN A 38 11.29 21.87 9.52
N SER A 39 10.44 22.12 10.51
CA SER A 39 10.47 23.32 11.36
C SER A 39 11.38 23.19 12.60
N GLY A 40 12.52 22.54 12.48
CA GLY A 40 13.55 22.48 13.52
C GLY A 40 14.86 23.09 13.01
N ASN A 41 15.62 23.78 13.88
CA ASN A 41 16.97 24.21 13.54
C ASN A 41 17.86 22.95 13.39
N ARG A 42 18.01 22.46 12.16
CA ARG A 42 18.88 21.32 11.83
C ARG A 42 20.30 21.56 12.35
N PRO A 43 20.87 20.67 13.18
CA PRO A 43 22.24 20.82 13.65
C PRO A 43 23.24 20.79 12.49
N ALA A 44 24.22 21.70 12.49
CA ALA A 44 25.18 21.85 11.38
C ALA A 44 26.03 20.58 11.14
N ASN A 45 26.25 19.77 12.19
CA ASN A 45 27.00 18.52 12.15
C ASN A 45 26.09 17.26 12.11
N ALA A 46 24.79 17.42 11.82
CA ALA A 46 23.86 16.30 11.77
C ALA A 46 24.18 15.31 10.64
N VAL A 47 23.94 14.03 10.88
CA VAL A 47 23.97 12.97 9.88
C VAL A 47 22.57 12.78 9.33
N ASP A 48 22.42 12.89 8.00
CA ASP A 48 21.15 12.64 7.34
C ASP A 48 20.88 11.12 7.25
N VAL A 49 19.70 10.72 7.71
CA VAL A 49 19.21 9.34 7.61
C VAL A 49 17.92 9.37 6.80
N SER A 50 17.99 8.86 5.58
CA SER A 50 16.82 8.80 4.71
C SER A 50 15.93 7.60 5.04
N ILE A 51 14.62 7.82 5.09
CA ILE A 51 13.63 6.76 5.25
C ILE A 51 12.64 6.81 4.09
N ILE A 52 12.39 5.67 3.46
CA ILE A 52 11.24 5.48 2.57
C ILE A 52 10.33 4.44 3.21
N TYR A 53 9.07 4.79 3.34
CA TYR A 53 8.03 4.01 4.02
C TYR A 53 6.84 3.77 3.10
N ALA A 54 6.00 2.79 3.44
CA ALA A 54 4.82 2.47 2.66
C ALA A 54 3.74 3.57 2.77
N PRO A 55 2.87 3.79 1.77
CA PRO A 55 1.85 4.84 1.82
C PRO A 55 0.89 4.73 3.01
N GLU A 56 0.69 3.52 3.54
CA GLU A 56 -0.10 3.27 4.74
C GLU A 56 0.49 3.97 5.98
N SER A 57 1.81 4.17 6.01
CA SER A 57 2.53 4.86 7.08
C SER A 57 2.53 6.38 6.93
N ALA A 58 2.10 6.93 5.77
CA ALA A 58 2.01 8.37 5.53
C ALA A 58 1.05 9.10 6.49
N LEU A 59 0.12 8.36 7.10
CA LEU A 59 -0.82 8.90 8.09
C LEU A 59 -0.14 9.34 9.39
N TYR A 60 1.05 8.83 9.70
CA TYR A 60 1.73 9.10 10.97
C TYR A 60 3.23 9.40 10.83
N MET A 61 3.90 8.90 9.80
CA MET A 61 5.35 9.04 9.64
C MET A 61 5.83 10.50 9.53
N PRO A 62 5.13 11.43 8.83
CA PRO A 62 5.54 12.83 8.81
C PRO A 62 5.63 13.45 10.20
N GLN A 63 4.66 13.14 11.07
CA GLN A 63 4.64 13.62 12.45
C GLN A 63 5.77 12.99 13.27
N ILE A 64 6.03 11.68 13.11
CA ILE A 64 7.15 11.01 13.79
C ILE A 64 8.50 11.63 13.37
N ILE A 65 8.71 11.84 12.07
CA ILE A 65 9.93 12.46 11.54
C ILE A 65 10.10 13.87 12.08
N GLN A 66 9.02 14.66 12.10
CA GLN A 66 9.02 16.00 12.66
C GLN A 66 9.43 15.99 14.13
N SER A 67 8.76 15.20 14.97
CA SER A 67 9.07 15.12 16.40
C SER A 67 10.49 14.61 16.67
N PHE A 68 10.97 13.65 15.87
CA PHE A 68 12.35 13.18 15.95
C PHE A 68 13.34 14.31 15.65
N ASN A 69 13.12 15.05 14.56
CA ASN A 69 13.98 16.13 14.13
C ASN A 69 13.95 17.33 15.08
N GLU A 70 12.79 17.63 15.69
CA GLU A 70 12.66 18.67 16.70
C GLU A 70 13.51 18.36 17.95
N LEU A 71 13.47 17.12 18.45
CA LEU A 71 14.32 16.69 19.57
C LEU A 71 15.81 16.78 19.20
N SER A 72 16.16 16.31 18.01
CA SER A 72 17.54 16.37 17.52
C SER A 72 18.05 17.82 17.40
N GLY A 73 17.22 18.73 16.87
CA GLY A 73 17.52 20.16 16.77
C GLY A 73 17.65 20.87 18.12
N GLN A 74 17.04 20.34 19.17
CA GLN A 74 17.21 20.79 20.56
C GLN A 74 18.47 20.23 21.24
N GLY A 75 19.30 19.46 20.52
CA GLY A 75 20.48 18.81 21.08
C GLY A 75 20.15 17.61 21.97
N LYS A 76 18.95 17.03 21.82
CA LYS A 76 18.52 15.82 22.54
C LYS A 76 18.55 14.61 21.63
N ASN A 77 19.00 13.49 22.17
CA ASN A 77 18.88 12.18 21.54
C ASN A 77 17.39 11.81 21.45
N PRO A 78 16.81 11.63 20.24
CA PRO A 78 15.37 11.38 20.08
C PRO A 78 14.89 10.04 20.65
N VAL A 79 15.79 9.10 20.95
CA VAL A 79 15.45 7.81 21.56
C VAL A 79 15.35 7.91 23.08
N THR A 80 16.23 8.68 23.71
CA THR A 80 16.31 8.77 25.19
C THR A 80 15.70 10.05 25.77
N GLY A 81 15.50 11.07 24.93
CA GLY A 81 15.08 12.41 25.35
C GLY A 81 16.15 13.21 26.12
N GLN A 82 17.32 12.63 26.36
CA GLN A 82 18.44 13.26 27.07
C GLN A 82 19.33 14.05 26.10
N PRO A 83 20.15 14.99 26.59
CA PRO A 83 21.19 15.61 25.77
C PRO A 83 22.08 14.55 25.11
N TYR A 84 22.57 14.82 23.90
CA TYR A 84 23.56 13.95 23.26
C TYR A 84 24.82 13.83 24.13
N ASP A 85 25.38 12.62 24.20
CA ASP A 85 26.67 12.40 24.87
C ASP A 85 27.81 13.07 24.10
N ASN A 86 28.94 13.32 24.77
CA ASN A 86 30.11 13.88 24.11
C ASN A 86 30.57 13.00 22.94
N GLY A 87 30.70 13.58 21.76
CA GLY A 87 31.07 12.88 20.52
C GLY A 87 29.92 12.21 19.77
N GLN A 88 28.69 12.17 20.32
CA GLN A 88 27.52 11.75 19.55
C GLN A 88 27.17 12.82 18.50
N LYS A 89 26.90 12.37 17.28
CA LYS A 89 26.41 13.25 16.21
C LYS A 89 24.88 13.24 16.20
N PRO A 90 24.23 14.41 16.07
CA PRO A 90 22.80 14.46 15.88
C PRO A 90 22.37 13.71 14.61
N ILE A 91 21.21 13.08 14.65
CA ILE A 91 20.60 12.44 13.47
C ILE A 91 19.51 13.36 12.94
N TRP A 92 19.44 13.52 11.62
CA TRP A 92 18.38 14.24 10.94
C TRP A 92 17.67 13.30 9.97
N MET A 93 16.39 13.04 10.22
CA MET A 93 15.57 12.18 9.38
C MET A 93 15.15 12.93 8.12
N VAL A 94 15.33 12.28 6.98
CA VAL A 94 14.96 12.81 5.66
C VAL A 94 13.95 11.88 5.02
N ASP A 95 12.82 12.43 4.62
CA ASP A 95 11.83 11.72 3.80
C ASP A 95 11.93 12.22 2.35
N PRO A 96 12.48 11.41 1.42
CA PRO A 96 12.58 11.81 0.02
C PRO A 96 11.24 11.74 -0.72
N THR A 97 10.18 11.24 -0.09
CA THR A 97 8.82 11.12 -0.66
C THR A 97 7.91 12.30 -0.32
N ASN A 98 8.41 13.28 0.46
CA ASN A 98 7.66 14.47 0.88
C ASN A 98 6.33 14.15 1.59
N GLY A 99 6.34 13.15 2.47
CA GLY A 99 5.18 12.78 3.28
C GLY A 99 4.27 11.74 2.64
N ALA A 100 4.43 11.42 1.37
CA ALA A 100 3.52 10.53 0.65
C ALA A 100 3.81 9.03 0.86
N GLY A 101 5.03 8.69 1.28
CA GLY A 101 5.54 7.32 1.21
C GLY A 101 5.76 6.87 -0.25
N GLY A 102 6.12 5.61 -0.42
CA GLY A 102 6.35 4.99 -1.72
C GLY A 102 5.81 3.57 -1.76
N SER A 103 5.16 3.21 -2.87
CA SER A 103 4.68 1.85 -3.12
C SER A 103 5.80 0.84 -2.85
N SER A 104 5.56 -0.14 -1.96
CA SER A 104 6.60 -1.02 -1.47
C SER A 104 7.29 -1.81 -2.58
N GLY A 105 6.55 -2.31 -3.59
CA GLY A 105 7.17 -2.99 -4.73
C GLY A 105 7.95 -2.05 -5.64
N THR A 106 7.47 -0.83 -5.87
CA THR A 106 8.20 0.19 -6.64
C THR A 106 9.52 0.56 -5.97
N VAL A 107 9.49 0.83 -4.66
CA VAL A 107 10.68 1.20 -3.87
C VAL A 107 11.66 0.04 -3.79
N MET A 108 11.16 -1.18 -3.53
CA MET A 108 11.95 -2.41 -3.52
C MET A 108 12.68 -2.61 -4.86
N GLN A 109 11.99 -2.43 -5.99
CA GLN A 109 12.61 -2.49 -7.32
C GLN A 109 13.67 -1.40 -7.50
N GLY A 110 13.41 -0.18 -7.03
CA GLY A 110 14.39 0.90 -7.03
C GLY A 110 15.64 0.59 -6.20
N ILE A 111 15.50 -0.09 -5.06
CA ILE A 111 16.61 -0.55 -4.22
C ILE A 111 17.44 -1.60 -4.96
N ILE A 112 16.79 -2.60 -5.57
CA ILE A 112 17.48 -3.61 -6.39
C ILE A 112 18.24 -2.92 -7.53
N ASN A 113 17.58 -2.03 -8.26
CA ASN A 113 18.19 -1.31 -9.39
C ASN A 113 19.42 -0.53 -8.94
N ALA A 114 19.42 0.10 -7.77
CA ALA A 114 20.58 0.81 -7.23
C ALA A 114 21.81 -0.10 -7.03
N ILE A 115 21.61 -1.41 -6.90
CA ILE A 115 22.66 -2.43 -6.73
C ILE A 115 23.07 -3.05 -8.06
N ILE A 116 22.12 -3.56 -8.84
CA ILE A 116 22.42 -4.40 -10.03
C ILE A 116 22.36 -3.63 -11.35
N ALA A 117 21.74 -2.44 -11.36
CA ALA A 117 21.56 -1.62 -12.55
C ALA A 117 21.66 -0.12 -12.19
N PRO A 118 22.79 0.36 -11.66
CA PRO A 118 22.88 1.69 -11.03
C PRO A 118 22.65 2.88 -11.98
N ASN A 119 22.71 2.65 -13.30
CA ASN A 119 22.37 3.64 -14.33
C ASN A 119 20.88 3.68 -14.67
N ASN A 120 20.05 2.88 -14.01
CA ASN A 120 18.60 2.90 -14.19
C ASN A 120 18.04 4.24 -13.68
N GLN A 121 17.05 4.78 -14.39
CA GLN A 121 16.39 6.02 -13.97
C GLN A 121 15.54 5.84 -12.70
N ASN A 122 15.06 4.62 -12.44
CA ASN A 122 14.32 4.25 -11.25
C ASN A 122 15.25 3.56 -10.25
N VAL A 123 15.87 4.36 -9.38
CA VAL A 123 16.71 3.88 -8.28
C VAL A 123 16.26 4.51 -6.96
N ALA A 124 16.37 3.75 -5.87
CA ALA A 124 16.10 4.21 -4.52
C ALA A 124 17.27 3.82 -3.60
N LYS A 125 17.75 4.76 -2.79
CA LYS A 125 18.87 4.55 -1.86
C LYS A 125 18.52 5.03 -0.43
N PRO A 126 17.43 4.55 0.17
CA PRO A 126 17.12 4.90 1.54
C PRO A 126 18.12 4.23 2.51
N VAL A 127 18.37 4.88 3.65
CA VAL A 127 19.05 4.22 4.79
C VAL A 127 18.07 3.26 5.48
N ILE A 128 16.80 3.64 5.59
CA ILE A 128 15.73 2.85 6.19
C ILE A 128 14.63 2.60 5.15
N PHE A 129 14.28 1.34 4.94
CA PHE A 129 13.12 0.96 4.13
C PHE A 129 12.07 0.27 5.00
N GLU A 130 10.88 0.84 5.05
CA GLU A 130 9.72 0.31 5.78
C GLU A 130 8.63 -0.08 4.76
N PRO A 131 8.67 -1.30 4.19
CA PRO A 131 7.57 -1.79 3.36
C PRO A 131 6.37 -2.18 4.21
N SER A 132 5.19 -2.16 3.61
CA SER A 132 3.93 -2.53 4.30
C SER A 132 3.91 -4.02 4.72
N VAL A 133 4.74 -4.86 4.10
CA VAL A 133 4.86 -6.30 4.37
C VAL A 133 6.29 -6.79 4.15
N SER A 134 6.74 -7.75 4.96
CA SER A 134 8.14 -8.21 4.99
C SER A 134 8.57 -9.04 3.78
N HIS A 135 7.63 -9.60 3.00
CA HIS A 135 8.00 -10.38 1.81
C HIS A 135 8.64 -9.52 0.71
N TRP A 136 8.48 -8.19 0.73
CA TRP A 136 9.27 -7.30 -0.13
C TRP A 136 10.76 -7.32 0.21
N LEU A 137 11.11 -7.45 1.48
CA LEU A 137 12.51 -7.57 1.91
C LEU A 137 13.11 -8.90 1.44
N ALA A 138 12.32 -9.98 1.51
CA ALA A 138 12.71 -11.29 1.00
C ALA A 138 12.91 -11.28 -0.52
N LEU A 139 11.99 -10.65 -1.25
CA LEU A 139 12.07 -10.50 -2.70
C LEU A 139 13.26 -9.63 -3.13
N ALA A 140 13.59 -8.59 -2.36
CA ALA A 140 14.79 -7.78 -2.60
C ALA A 140 16.08 -8.61 -2.49
N ASN A 141 16.18 -9.47 -1.47
CA ASN A 141 17.33 -10.36 -1.29
C ASN A 141 17.44 -11.36 -2.44
N GLU A 142 16.33 -11.98 -2.82
CA GLU A 142 16.26 -12.96 -3.91
C GLU A 142 16.69 -12.34 -5.24
N ARG A 143 16.04 -11.26 -5.67
CA ARG A 143 16.30 -10.62 -6.97
C ARG A 143 17.65 -9.93 -7.07
N SER A 144 18.22 -9.49 -5.96
CA SER A 144 19.57 -8.90 -5.95
C SER A 144 20.68 -9.95 -5.87
N GLY A 145 20.35 -11.21 -5.58
CA GLY A 145 21.33 -12.28 -5.40
C GLY A 145 22.22 -12.12 -4.16
N ARG A 146 21.85 -11.29 -3.18
CA ARG A 146 22.61 -11.05 -1.95
C ARG A 146 21.71 -10.67 -0.78
N GLN A 147 22.22 -10.80 0.44
CA GLN A 147 21.52 -10.30 1.63
C GLN A 147 21.60 -8.77 1.69
N LEU A 148 20.51 -8.10 1.33
CA LEU A 148 20.29 -6.67 1.55
C LEU A 148 19.63 -6.41 2.91
N PHE A 149 18.71 -7.30 3.30
CA PHE A 149 17.96 -7.23 4.54
C PHE A 149 18.14 -8.50 5.36
N ASP A 150 18.37 -8.35 6.67
CA ASP A 150 18.36 -9.46 7.61
C ASP A 150 16.93 -9.75 8.08
N LEU A 151 16.27 -10.70 7.42
CA LEU A 151 14.89 -11.08 7.74
C LEU A 151 14.74 -11.66 9.15
N ALA A 152 15.78 -12.27 9.72
CA ALA A 152 15.72 -12.86 11.06
C ALA A 152 15.68 -11.78 12.15
N ASN A 153 16.29 -10.63 11.88
CA ASN A 153 16.36 -9.49 12.80
C ASN A 153 15.45 -8.31 12.40
N SER A 154 14.72 -8.41 11.29
CA SER A 154 13.73 -7.41 10.88
C SER A 154 12.44 -7.55 11.68
N GLN A 155 12.15 -6.59 12.55
CA GLN A 155 10.96 -6.59 13.41
C GLN A 155 9.78 -5.86 12.74
N PRO A 156 8.57 -6.45 12.73
CA PRO A 156 7.38 -5.73 12.30
C PRO A 156 7.07 -4.56 13.24
N THR A 157 6.92 -3.36 12.67
CA THR A 157 6.46 -2.16 13.39
C THR A 157 4.94 -2.13 13.56
N ALA A 158 4.21 -2.77 12.65
CA ALA A 158 2.76 -2.93 12.68
C ALA A 158 2.35 -4.32 12.14
N LYS A 159 1.12 -4.72 12.43
CA LYS A 159 0.49 -5.92 11.85
C LYS A 159 -0.90 -5.55 11.35
N ALA A 160 -1.13 -5.74 10.06
CA ALA A 160 -2.44 -5.57 9.42
C ALA A 160 -2.87 -6.88 8.77
N ALA A 161 -4.14 -7.25 8.93
CA ALA A 161 -4.70 -8.41 8.27
C ALA A 161 -5.10 -8.06 6.82
N VAL A 162 -4.95 -9.01 5.90
CA VAL A 162 -5.61 -8.93 4.59
C VAL A 162 -7.10 -9.21 4.82
N VAL A 163 -7.96 -8.33 4.32
CA VAL A 163 -9.42 -8.42 4.48
C VAL A 163 -10.11 -8.34 3.12
N MET A 164 -11.33 -8.88 3.04
CA MET A 164 -12.22 -8.61 1.93
C MET A 164 -13.16 -7.46 2.30
N ALA A 165 -13.12 -6.40 1.50
CA ALA A 165 -14.11 -5.33 1.58
C ALA A 165 -15.28 -5.68 0.64
N ILE A 166 -16.50 -5.51 1.14
CA ILE A 166 -17.72 -5.67 0.36
C ILE A 166 -18.59 -4.43 0.51
N TRP A 167 -19.32 -4.07 -0.54
CA TRP A 167 -20.29 -2.99 -0.48
C TRP A 167 -21.39 -3.30 0.53
N GLU A 168 -21.81 -2.30 1.30
CA GLU A 168 -22.88 -2.47 2.30
C GLU A 168 -24.16 -3.05 1.69
N SER A 169 -24.56 -2.61 0.50
CA SER A 169 -25.73 -3.15 -0.19
C SER A 169 -25.61 -4.64 -0.55
N ARG A 170 -24.39 -5.14 -0.73
CA ARG A 170 -24.11 -6.55 -1.02
C ARG A 170 -24.08 -7.36 0.26
N LEU A 171 -23.50 -6.80 1.32
CA LEU A 171 -23.58 -7.37 2.66
C LEU A 171 -25.04 -7.52 3.12
N GLN A 172 -25.87 -6.50 2.91
CA GLN A 172 -27.28 -6.54 3.27
C GLN A 172 -28.06 -7.59 2.46
N ALA A 173 -27.78 -7.70 1.16
CA ALA A 173 -28.41 -8.72 0.32
C ALA A 173 -28.08 -10.15 0.79
N ILE A 174 -26.86 -10.38 1.29
CA ILE A 174 -26.50 -11.66 1.94
C ILE A 174 -27.33 -11.84 3.21
N ARG A 175 -27.37 -10.85 4.11
CA ARG A 175 -28.13 -10.91 5.36
C ARG A 175 -29.62 -11.20 5.15
N ASP A 176 -30.23 -10.53 4.18
CA ASP A 176 -31.63 -10.73 3.82
C ASP A 176 -31.88 -12.15 3.29
N LYS A 177 -30.89 -12.74 2.61
CA LYS A 177 -30.96 -14.10 2.09
C LYS A 177 -30.82 -15.16 3.19
N VAL A 178 -29.86 -14.99 4.10
CA VAL A 178 -29.52 -16.00 5.11
C VAL A 178 -30.31 -15.84 6.42
N GLY A 179 -30.90 -14.66 6.66
CA GLY A 179 -31.75 -14.39 7.81
C GLY A 179 -31.00 -14.10 9.12
N HIS A 180 -29.69 -13.82 9.07
CA HIS A 180 -28.88 -13.42 10.22
C HIS A 180 -27.91 -12.29 9.87
N GLN A 181 -27.39 -11.61 10.90
CA GLN A 181 -26.61 -10.37 10.76
C GLN A 181 -25.11 -10.61 10.60
N ASP A 182 -24.59 -11.63 11.26
CA ASP A 182 -23.16 -11.95 11.22
C ASP A 182 -22.85 -12.73 9.95
N ILE A 183 -22.06 -12.12 9.07
CA ILE A 183 -21.68 -12.68 7.76
C ILE A 183 -20.20 -13.00 7.79
N GLY A 184 -19.85 -14.23 7.46
CA GLY A 184 -18.49 -14.75 7.44
C GLY A 184 -18.06 -15.25 6.06
N TRP A 185 -16.99 -16.04 6.06
CA TRP A 185 -16.44 -16.64 4.84
C TRP A 185 -17.40 -17.62 4.16
N GLU A 186 -18.20 -18.34 4.94
CA GLU A 186 -19.14 -19.34 4.40
C GLU A 186 -20.15 -18.68 3.47
N GLU A 187 -20.81 -17.59 3.89
CA GLU A 187 -21.78 -16.89 3.07
C GLU A 187 -21.12 -16.19 1.87
N LEU A 188 -19.90 -15.67 2.04
CA LEU A 188 -19.15 -15.09 0.91
C LEU A 188 -18.83 -16.17 -0.14
N LEU A 189 -18.46 -17.38 0.28
CA LEU A 189 -18.25 -18.51 -0.61
C LEU A 189 -19.56 -18.97 -1.26
N GLN A 190 -20.70 -18.92 -0.57
CA GLN A 190 -22.01 -19.20 -1.18
C GLN A 190 -22.35 -18.21 -2.30
N VAL A 191 -21.97 -16.93 -2.17
CA VAL A 191 -22.13 -15.95 -3.25
C VAL A 191 -21.20 -16.30 -4.42
N LEU A 192 -19.92 -16.54 -4.14
CA LEU A 192 -18.91 -16.84 -5.16
C LEU A 192 -19.20 -18.13 -5.93
N ASN A 193 -19.77 -19.13 -5.26
CA ASN A 193 -20.12 -20.44 -5.84
C ASN A 193 -21.54 -20.48 -6.41
N SER A 194 -22.34 -19.41 -6.28
CA SER A 194 -23.69 -19.40 -6.85
C SER A 194 -23.63 -19.42 -8.38
N PRO A 195 -24.35 -20.35 -9.05
CA PRO A 195 -24.40 -20.41 -10.51
C PRO A 195 -25.07 -19.17 -11.13
N ASN A 196 -25.87 -18.42 -10.36
CA ASN A 196 -26.46 -17.15 -10.78
C ASN A 196 -25.86 -15.93 -10.06
N GLY A 197 -24.75 -16.10 -9.32
CA GLY A 197 -24.06 -15.05 -8.58
C GLY A 197 -25.00 -14.17 -7.76
N TRP A 198 -24.90 -12.85 -7.96
CA TRP A 198 -25.72 -11.87 -7.24
C TRP A 198 -27.23 -11.94 -7.56
N CYS A 199 -27.64 -12.65 -8.61
CA CYS A 199 -29.05 -12.79 -8.95
C CYS A 199 -29.81 -13.66 -7.95
N ASP A 200 -29.14 -14.61 -7.28
CA ASP A 200 -29.76 -15.41 -6.22
C ASP A 200 -29.99 -14.60 -4.92
N TYR A 201 -29.46 -13.37 -4.86
CA TYR A 201 -29.49 -12.47 -3.71
C TYR A 201 -30.34 -11.22 -3.96
N ASN A 202 -31.26 -11.26 -4.93
CA ASN A 202 -32.24 -10.19 -5.21
C ASN A 202 -31.61 -8.80 -5.48
N ILE A 203 -30.36 -8.75 -5.96
CA ILE A 203 -29.71 -7.50 -6.34
C ILE A 203 -30.34 -6.95 -7.64
N PRO A 204 -30.79 -5.69 -7.69
CA PRO A 204 -31.24 -5.07 -8.93
C PRO A 204 -30.14 -5.05 -10.00
N ASN A 205 -30.47 -5.34 -11.25
CA ASN A 205 -29.50 -5.45 -12.36
C ASN A 205 -28.34 -6.40 -12.05
N CYS A 206 -28.65 -7.52 -11.37
CA CYS A 206 -27.66 -8.50 -10.94
C CYS A 206 -26.79 -9.02 -12.07
N ARG A 207 -25.60 -9.51 -11.69
CA ARG A 207 -24.70 -10.25 -12.57
C ARG A 207 -24.59 -11.69 -12.09
N ARG A 208 -24.61 -12.63 -13.05
CA ARG A 208 -24.33 -14.04 -12.78
C ARG A 208 -22.88 -14.27 -12.37
N THR A 209 -21.96 -13.54 -12.98
CA THR A 209 -20.55 -13.57 -12.59
C THR A 209 -20.31 -12.66 -11.41
N VAL A 210 -19.71 -13.21 -10.35
CA VAL A 210 -19.20 -12.47 -9.21
C VAL A 210 -17.75 -12.11 -9.49
N TYR A 211 -17.42 -10.83 -9.34
CA TYR A 211 -16.06 -10.34 -9.50
C TYR A 211 -15.54 -9.92 -8.13
N TYR A 212 -14.29 -10.27 -7.85
CA TYR A 212 -13.48 -9.64 -6.84
C TYR A 212 -12.27 -8.99 -7.51
N GLY A 213 -11.56 -8.15 -6.78
CA GLY A 213 -10.36 -7.49 -7.28
C GLY A 213 -9.35 -7.29 -6.18
N HIS A 214 -8.09 -7.28 -6.57
CA HIS A 214 -6.98 -6.85 -5.75
C HIS A 214 -6.15 -5.82 -6.53
N THR A 215 -5.21 -5.19 -5.85
CA THR A 215 -4.27 -4.24 -6.46
C THR A 215 -3.16 -4.98 -7.23
N ASP A 216 -2.41 -4.29 -8.08
CA ASP A 216 -1.33 -4.89 -8.88
C ASP A 216 -0.26 -5.55 -7.98
N PRO A 217 -0.05 -6.87 -8.06
CA PRO A 217 0.89 -7.60 -7.19
C PRO A 217 2.36 -7.26 -7.45
N HIS A 218 2.68 -6.58 -8.56
CA HIS A 218 4.06 -6.15 -8.83
C HIS A 218 4.50 -4.96 -7.98
N ILE A 219 3.54 -4.16 -7.50
CA ILE A 219 3.84 -2.91 -6.78
C ILE A 219 3.12 -2.79 -5.43
N SER A 220 2.01 -3.49 -5.25
CA SER A 220 1.16 -3.39 -4.07
C SER A 220 1.36 -4.55 -3.10
N SER A 221 1.53 -4.23 -1.83
CA SER A 221 1.63 -5.21 -0.74
C SER A 221 0.38 -6.07 -0.61
N THR A 222 -0.82 -5.48 -0.71
CA THR A 222 -2.07 -6.23 -0.64
C THR A 222 -2.23 -7.12 -1.85
N GLY A 223 -1.90 -6.62 -3.05
CA GLY A 223 -1.92 -7.43 -4.28
C GLY A 223 -1.00 -8.65 -4.19
N LEU A 224 0.25 -8.45 -3.76
CA LEU A 224 1.21 -9.53 -3.60
C LEU A 224 0.79 -10.52 -2.50
N SER A 225 0.26 -10.03 -1.38
CA SER A 225 -0.27 -10.88 -0.31
C SER A 225 -1.43 -11.75 -0.78
N THR A 226 -2.37 -11.18 -1.54
CA THR A 226 -3.51 -11.90 -2.13
C THR A 226 -2.99 -12.96 -3.10
N LEU A 227 -2.08 -12.61 -4.00
CA LEU A 227 -1.51 -13.57 -4.95
C LEU A 227 -0.82 -14.75 -4.24
N ILE A 228 -0.01 -14.46 -3.22
CA ILE A 228 0.60 -15.51 -2.39
C ILE A 228 -0.48 -16.40 -1.76
N ALA A 229 -1.53 -15.81 -1.19
CA ALA A 229 -2.63 -16.55 -0.57
C ALA A 229 -3.37 -17.45 -1.58
N GLU A 230 -3.61 -16.97 -2.80
CA GLU A 230 -4.24 -17.74 -3.88
C GLU A 230 -3.40 -18.95 -4.28
N PHE A 231 -2.08 -18.78 -4.45
CA PHE A 231 -1.18 -19.91 -4.71
C PHE A 231 -1.23 -20.96 -3.58
N TYR A 232 -1.22 -20.53 -2.31
CA TYR A 232 -1.36 -21.46 -1.20
C TYR A 232 -2.73 -22.15 -1.16
N ALA A 233 -3.81 -21.43 -1.45
CA ALA A 233 -5.16 -21.99 -1.49
C ALA A 233 -5.28 -23.03 -2.61
N SER A 234 -4.88 -22.68 -3.83
CA SER A 234 -4.89 -23.57 -4.99
C SER A 234 -4.03 -24.82 -4.76
N ALA A 235 -2.79 -24.66 -4.26
CA ALA A 235 -1.94 -25.80 -3.96
C ALA A 235 -2.57 -26.74 -2.90
N ARG A 236 -3.21 -26.19 -1.86
CA ARG A 236 -3.86 -26.99 -0.81
C ARG A 236 -5.07 -27.76 -1.33
N VAL A 237 -5.89 -27.15 -2.18
CA VAL A 237 -6.99 -27.84 -2.86
C VAL A 237 -6.47 -28.99 -3.71
N ASN A 238 -5.28 -28.84 -4.28
CA ASN A 238 -4.57 -29.86 -5.06
C ASN A 238 -3.68 -30.80 -4.21
N GLY A 239 -3.89 -30.87 -2.89
CA GLY A 239 -3.26 -31.87 -2.02
C GLY A 239 -1.93 -31.47 -1.37
N PHE A 240 -1.47 -30.23 -1.54
CA PHE A 240 -0.28 -29.74 -0.85
C PHE A 240 -0.53 -29.58 0.66
N THR A 241 0.28 -30.26 1.48
CA THR A 241 0.22 -30.22 2.95
C THR A 241 1.45 -29.59 3.60
N GLY A 242 2.41 -29.15 2.79
CA GLY A 242 3.65 -28.55 3.27
C GLY A 242 3.45 -27.15 3.85
N ARG A 243 4.53 -26.61 4.45
CA ARG A 243 4.53 -25.28 5.04
C ARG A 243 4.88 -24.17 4.06
N ALA A 244 5.77 -24.44 3.10
CA ALA A 244 6.25 -23.46 2.14
C ALA A 244 6.17 -24.02 0.73
N LEU A 245 5.56 -23.25 -0.19
CA LEU A 245 5.57 -23.59 -1.61
C LEU A 245 7.00 -23.47 -2.17
N THR A 246 7.34 -24.38 -3.07
CA THR A 246 8.55 -24.30 -3.89
C THR A 246 8.19 -23.94 -5.33
N THR A 247 9.19 -23.67 -6.17
CA THR A 247 8.97 -23.46 -7.60
C THR A 247 8.24 -24.63 -8.25
N THR A 248 8.46 -25.87 -7.79
CA THR A 248 7.71 -27.03 -8.28
C THR A 248 6.20 -26.89 -8.10
N GLN A 249 5.72 -26.36 -6.97
CA GLN A 249 4.28 -26.15 -6.78
C GLN A 249 3.78 -24.91 -7.53
N ILE A 250 4.62 -23.87 -7.65
CA ILE A 250 4.25 -22.62 -8.34
C ILE A 250 4.15 -22.84 -9.87
N ASP A 251 4.99 -23.72 -10.42
CA ASP A 251 5.06 -24.04 -11.85
C ASP A 251 4.06 -25.14 -12.27
N ASP A 252 3.34 -25.75 -11.32
CA ASP A 252 2.30 -26.75 -11.61
C ASP A 252 1.09 -26.06 -12.25
N SER A 253 0.74 -26.47 -13.48
CA SER A 253 -0.38 -25.90 -14.22
C SER A 253 -1.70 -26.01 -13.47
N THR A 254 -1.91 -27.09 -12.71
CA THR A 254 -3.12 -27.28 -11.90
C THR A 254 -3.21 -26.26 -10.77
N VAL A 255 -2.06 -25.88 -10.20
CA VAL A 255 -2.01 -24.82 -9.19
C VAL A 255 -2.24 -23.46 -9.85
N GLN A 256 -1.62 -23.19 -10.99
CA GLN A 256 -1.80 -21.93 -11.73
C GLN A 256 -3.23 -21.71 -12.20
N ASP A 257 -3.92 -22.76 -12.66
CA ASP A 257 -5.32 -22.70 -13.11
C ASP A 257 -6.28 -22.29 -11.97
N GLY A 258 -5.90 -22.53 -10.71
CA GLY A 258 -6.66 -22.12 -9.53
C GLY A 258 -6.31 -20.73 -8.99
N VAL A 259 -5.36 -20.02 -9.61
CA VAL A 259 -4.99 -18.64 -9.26
C VAL A 259 -5.64 -17.69 -10.26
N HIS A 260 -6.32 -16.67 -9.78
CA HIS A 260 -7.05 -15.74 -10.64
C HIS A 260 -6.28 -14.41 -10.74
N ASN A 261 -5.29 -14.37 -11.63
CA ASN A 261 -4.55 -13.15 -12.00
C ASN A 261 -5.16 -12.41 -13.19
#